data_AF-A0A918CED3-F1
#
_entry.id   AF-A0A918CED3-F1
#
_cell.length_a   1.000
_cell.length_b   1.000
_cell.length_c   1.000
_cell.angle_alpha   90.00
_cell.angle_beta   90.00
_cell.angle_gamma   90.00
#
_symmetry.space_group_name_H-M   'P 1'
#
loop_
_entity.id
_entity.type
_entity.pdbx_description
1 polymer ?
#
loop_
_entity_poly.entity_id
_entity_poly.type
_entity_poly.pdbx_seq_one_letter_code
_entity_poly.pdbx_strand_id
1 'polypeptide(L)'
;MTPRLPTSGELRRRVDERPGGIEVTVRVRRDRLDMFQLARLSYGVLGEARQLLAFSDRVEVLSPSEVGQELRAAAASVTELYQHAERGPE
;
A
#
# COMPACT_ATOMS: atom_id res chain seq x y z
N MET A 1 -18.84 -4.22 37.86
CA MET A 1 -18.90 -3.70 36.47
C MET A 1 -17.98 -4.54 35.61
N THR A 2 -18.52 -5.50 34.88
CA THR A 2 -17.76 -6.32 33.92
C THR A 2 -17.59 -5.54 32.62
N PRO A 3 -16.37 -5.38 32.07
CA PRO A 3 -16.21 -4.73 30.78
C PRO A 3 -16.74 -5.65 29.69
N ARG A 4 -17.73 -5.16 28.94
CA ARG A 4 -18.27 -5.84 27.77
C ARG A 4 -17.18 -5.89 26.68
N LEU A 5 -16.86 -7.09 26.20
CA LEU A 5 -15.97 -7.27 25.05
C LEU A 5 -16.57 -6.54 23.83
N PRO A 6 -15.78 -5.71 23.13
CA PRO A 6 -16.26 -4.95 21.99
C PRO A 6 -16.70 -5.88 20.86
N THR A 7 -17.74 -5.48 20.15
CA THR A 7 -18.24 -6.24 19.01
C THR A 7 -17.28 -6.13 17.81
N SER A 8 -17.26 -7.12 16.91
CA SER A 8 -16.38 -7.11 15.72
C SER A 8 -16.50 -5.84 14.87
N GLY A 9 -17.67 -5.18 14.85
CA GLY A 9 -17.87 -3.91 14.14
C GLY A 9 -17.18 -2.71 14.82
N GLU A 10 -17.13 -2.68 16.15
CA GLU A 10 -16.42 -1.65 16.91
C GLU A 10 -14.91 -1.85 16.82
N LEU A 11 -14.44 -3.11 16.80
CA LEU A 11 -13.04 -3.44 16.56
C LEU A 11 -12.60 -3.01 15.15
N ARG A 12 -13.43 -3.25 14.12
CA ARG A 12 -13.13 -2.84 12.73
C ARG A 12 -13.05 -1.32 12.58
N ARG A 13 -13.98 -0.58 13.20
CA ARG A 13 -13.96 0.90 13.22
C ARG A 13 -12.71 1.43 13.91
N ARG A 14 -12.30 0.82 15.01
CA ARG A 14 -11.11 1.20 15.78
C ARG A 14 -9.79 0.82 15.11
N VAL A 15 -9.81 -0.10 14.14
CA VAL A 15 -8.66 -0.45 13.28
C VAL A 15 -8.48 0.56 12.14
N ASP A 16 -9.58 1.09 11.60
CA ASP A 16 -9.60 2.13 10.56
C ASP A 16 -9.01 3.46 11.10
N GLU A 17 -9.35 3.80 12.35
CA GLU A 17 -8.76 4.94 13.05
C GLU A 17 -7.51 4.52 13.82
N ARG A 18 -6.38 4.30 13.14
CA ARG A 18 -5.06 4.40 13.79
C ARG A 18 -4.63 5.88 13.80
N PRO A 19 -4.80 6.62 14.91
CA PRO A 19 -4.29 7.99 14.99
C PRO A 19 -2.77 7.98 14.80
N GLY A 20 -2.30 8.66 13.76
CA GLY A 20 -0.88 8.76 13.40
C GLY A 20 -0.47 8.01 12.11
N GLY A 21 -1.39 7.30 11.46
CA GLY A 21 -1.11 6.63 10.18
C GLY A 21 -1.16 7.55 8.95
N ILE A 22 -0.46 7.15 7.90
CA ILE A 22 -0.53 7.74 6.56
C ILE A 22 -1.79 7.19 5.88
N GLU A 23 -2.75 8.09 5.62
CA GLU A 23 -3.97 7.80 4.86
C GLU A 23 -3.67 7.75 3.36
N VAL A 24 -3.70 6.57 2.76
CA VAL A 24 -3.37 6.35 1.35
C VAL A 24 -4.64 6.08 0.56
N THR A 25 -4.88 6.90 -0.45
CA THR A 25 -5.95 6.67 -1.44
C THR A 25 -5.36 5.98 -2.66
N VAL A 26 -5.87 4.78 -2.96
CA VAL A 26 -5.44 3.99 -4.10
C VAL A 26 -6.60 3.71 -5.05
N ARG A 27 -6.27 3.56 -6.32
CA ARG A 27 -7.15 3.09 -7.38
C ARG A 27 -6.73 1.68 -7.79
N VAL A 28 -7.64 0.73 -7.68
CA VAL A 28 -7.41 -0.69 -7.98
C VAL A 28 -8.12 -1.07 -9.28
N ARG A 29 -7.36 -1.60 -10.25
CA ARG A 29 -7.87 -2.15 -11.51
C ARG A 29 -8.46 -3.54 -11.28
N ARG A 30 -9.68 -3.76 -11.80
CA ARG A 30 -10.29 -5.10 -11.88
C ARG A 30 -10.24 -5.61 -13.32
N ASP A 31 -9.55 -6.74 -13.48
CA ASP A 31 -9.29 -7.44 -14.74
C ASP A 31 -10.56 -7.81 -15.52
N ARG A 32 -11.65 -8.16 -14.82
CA ARG A 32 -12.85 -8.72 -15.46
C ARG A 32 -13.80 -7.71 -16.10
N LEU A 33 -13.69 -6.42 -15.79
CA LEU A 33 -14.74 -5.44 -16.11
C LEU A 33 -14.19 -4.07 -16.56
N ASP A 34 -12.87 -3.91 -16.75
CA ASP A 34 -12.22 -2.58 -16.95
C ASP A 34 -12.63 -1.55 -15.88
N MET A 35 -13.03 -2.04 -14.70
CA MET A 35 -13.54 -1.23 -13.60
C MET A 35 -12.40 -0.85 -12.67
N PHE A 36 -12.49 0.36 -12.13
CA PHE A 36 -11.61 0.84 -11.08
C PHE A 36 -12.37 0.95 -9.77
N GLN A 37 -11.75 0.45 -8.69
CA GLN A 37 -12.26 0.61 -7.32
C GLN A 37 -11.33 1.53 -6.55
N LEU A 38 -11.88 2.59 -5.94
CA LEU A 38 -11.15 3.39 -4.98
C LEU A 38 -11.14 2.68 -3.62
N ALA A 39 -9.98 2.65 -2.99
CA ALA A 39 -9.79 2.16 -1.63
C ALA A 39 -8.96 3.15 -0.82
N ARG A 40 -9.25 3.21 0.49
CA ARG A 40 -8.47 3.96 1.48
C ARG A 40 -7.77 2.95 2.36
N LEU A 41 -6.48 3.15 2.57
CA LEU A 41 -5.60 2.27 3.33
C LEU A 41 -4.86 3.12 4.36
N SER A 42 -4.74 2.63 5.57
CA SER A 42 -4.02 3.33 6.63
C SER A 42 -2.73 2.57 6.93
N TYR A 43 -1.59 3.20 6.71
CA TYR A 43 -0.26 2.65 7.01
C TYR A 43 0.34 3.34 8.24
N GLY A 44 1.07 2.61 9.07
CA GLY A 44 1.78 3.19 10.21
C GLY A 44 3.02 3.99 9.78
N VAL A 45 3.71 3.56 8.73
CA VAL A 45 4.89 4.24 8.17
C VAL A 45 4.95 4.13 6.65
N LEU A 46 5.66 5.06 6.01
CA LEU A 46 5.75 5.15 4.54
C LEU A 46 6.28 3.86 3.90
N GLY A 47 7.29 3.24 4.52
CA GLY A 47 7.91 2.01 4.01
C GLY A 47 6.96 0.80 3.95
N GLU A 48 5.89 0.76 4.75
CA GLU A 48 4.89 -0.32 4.66
C GLU A 48 4.13 -0.29 3.33
N ALA A 49 4.00 0.89 2.71
CA ALA A 49 3.34 1.03 1.43
C ALA A 49 4.05 0.24 0.31
N ARG A 50 5.34 -0.10 0.46
CA ARG A 50 6.08 -0.96 -0.49
C ARG A 50 5.37 -2.29 -0.77
N GLN A 51 4.54 -2.78 0.15
CA GLN A 51 3.69 -3.95 -0.07
C GLN A 51 2.76 -3.80 -1.28
N LEU A 52 2.39 -2.57 -1.66
CA LEU A 52 1.58 -2.30 -2.84
C LEU A 52 2.25 -2.75 -4.14
N LEU A 53 3.60 -2.84 -4.19
CA LEU A 53 4.33 -3.36 -5.34
C LEU A 53 3.99 -4.82 -5.66
N ALA A 54 3.57 -5.61 -4.66
CA ALA A 54 3.14 -6.99 -4.87
C ALA A 54 1.89 -7.09 -5.76
N PHE A 55 1.14 -6.00 -5.92
CA PHE A 55 -0.03 -5.93 -6.78
C PHE A 55 0.29 -5.46 -8.21
N SER A 56 1.57 -5.24 -8.53
CA SER A 56 2.04 -4.86 -9.88
C SER A 56 1.28 -3.61 -10.40
N ASP A 57 0.97 -3.58 -11.69
CA ASP A 57 0.24 -2.53 -12.41
C ASP A 57 -1.28 -2.47 -12.10
N ARG A 58 -1.75 -3.24 -11.12
CA ARG A 58 -3.17 -3.25 -10.72
C ARG A 58 -3.51 -2.16 -9.72
N VAL A 59 -2.52 -1.55 -9.07
CA VAL A 59 -2.75 -0.53 -8.04
C VAL A 59 -2.02 0.75 -8.41
N GLU A 60 -2.75 1.86 -8.36
CA GLU A 60 -2.23 3.20 -8.56
C GLU A 60 -2.46 4.04 -7.31
N VAL A 61 -1.42 4.69 -6.80
CA VAL A 61 -1.52 5.59 -5.65
C VAL A 61 -1.92 6.97 -6.14
N LEU A 62 -3.02 7.50 -5.61
CA LEU A 62 -3.51 8.83 -5.94
C LEU A 62 -3.04 9.89 -4.93
N SER A 63 -2.97 9.53 -3.64
CA SER A 63 -2.54 10.42 -2.56
C SER A 63 -2.15 9.62 -1.31
N PRO A 64 -1.25 10.15 -0.46
CA PRO A 64 -0.39 11.30 -0.72
C PRO A 64 0.69 10.97 -1.76
N SER A 65 1.27 12.01 -2.38
CA SER A 65 2.24 11.83 -3.47
C SER A 65 3.52 11.15 -3.01
N GLU A 66 3.88 11.33 -1.74
CA GLU A 66 5.04 10.78 -1.05
C GLU A 66 5.02 9.26 -1.07
N VAL A 67 3.84 8.64 -1.00
CA VAL A 67 3.70 7.19 -1.13
C VAL A 67 4.03 6.74 -2.54
N GLY A 68 3.55 7.45 -3.57
CA GLY A 68 3.92 7.16 -4.95
C GLY A 68 5.43 7.33 -5.22
N GLN A 69 6.08 8.31 -4.56
CA GLN A 69 7.53 8.50 -4.63
C GLN A 69 8.28 7.33 -4.00
N GLU A 70 7.86 6.88 -2.82
CA GLU A 70 8.42 5.72 -2.14
C GLU A 70 8.33 4.45 -3.00
N LEU A 71 7.17 4.21 -3.63
CA LEU A 71 6.99 3.06 -4.53
C LEU A 71 7.91 3.13 -5.73
N ARG A 72 8.06 4.32 -6.34
CA ARG A 72 8.96 4.52 -7.48
C ARG A 72 10.42 4.27 -7.10
N ALA A 73 10.84 4.78 -5.95
CA ALA A 73 12.19 4.56 -5.43
C ALA A 73 12.46 3.08 -5.18
N ALA A 74 11.54 2.37 -4.51
CA ALA A 74 11.68 0.95 -4.25
C ALA A 74 11.69 0.11 -5.54
N ALA A 75 10.83 0.43 -6.52
CA ALA A 75 10.84 -0.23 -7.82
C ALA A 75 12.15 -0.02 -8.58
N ALA A 76 12.68 1.21 -8.57
CA ALA A 76 13.98 1.52 -9.17
C ALA A 76 15.11 0.69 -8.53
N SER A 77 15.17 0.61 -7.19
CA SER A 77 16.16 -0.21 -6.51
C SER A 77 16.08 -1.69 -6.89
N VAL A 78 14.87 -2.24 -7.04
CA VAL A 78 14.70 -3.63 -7.53
C VAL A 78 15.20 -3.77 -8.96
N THR A 79 14.87 -2.82 -9.85
CA THR A 79 15.38 -2.82 -11.22
C THR A 79 16.91 -2.76 -11.26
N GLU A 80 17.54 -1.92 -10.44
CA GLU A 80 19.00 -1.83 -10.33
C GLU A 80 19.64 -3.16 -9.91
N LEU A 81 19.04 -3.86 -8.95
CA LEU A 81 19.52 -5.19 -8.50
C LEU A 81 19.54 -6.20 -9.66
N TYR A 82 18.47 -6.26 -10.44
CA TYR A 82 18.40 -7.19 -11.57
C TYR A 82 19.31 -6.76 -12.73
N GLN A 83 19.40 -5.47 -13.04
CA GLN A 83 20.32 -4.96 -14.05
C GLN A 83 21.80 -5.20 -13.70
N HIS A 84 22.15 -5.14 -12.42
CA HIS A 84 23.51 -5.46 -11.98
C HIS A 84 23.78 -6.97 -12.08
N ALA A 85 22.81 -7.80 -11.72
CA ALA A 85 22.92 -9.25 -11.88
C ALA A 85 23.08 -9.68 -13.36
N GLU A 86 22.39 -9.01 -14.28
CA GLU A 86 22.50 -9.27 -15.73
C GLU A 86 23.86 -8.86 -16.32
N ARG A 87 24.55 -7.88 -15.71
CA ARG A 87 25.87 -7.42 -16.16
C ARG A 87 27.01 -8.39 -15.81
N GLY A 88 26.78 -9.33 -14.89
CA GLY A 88 27.80 -10.27 -14.40
C GLY A 88 28.93 -9.58 -13.61
N PRO A 89 29.66 -10.30 -12.73
CA PRO A 89 30.91 -9.78 -12.19
C PRO A 89 31.92 -9.67 -13.34
N GLU A 90 32.49 -8.49 -13.54
CA GLU A 90 33.66 -8.28 -14.42
C GLU A 90 34.86 -9.14 -13.95
#